data_AF-A0A8H7HLZ6-F1
#
_entry.id   AF-A0A8H7HLZ6-F1
#
_cell.length_a   1.000
_cell.length_b   1.000
_cell.length_c   1.000
_cell.angle_alpha   90.00
_cell.angle_beta   90.00
_cell.angle_gamma   90.00
#
_symmetry.space_group_name_H-M   'P 1'
#
loop_
_entity.id
_entity.type
_entity.pdbx_description
1 polymer ?
#
loop_
_entity_poly.entity_id
_entity_poly.type
_entity_poly.pdbx_seq_one_letter_code
_entity_poly.pdbx_strand_id
1 'polypeptide(L)'
;MALRRFNGSEMETNTEGEWGPGILSYMDTFEDRIEASLGRYLQRKEIVIQTSNDLIPLSLLETTLAVGENMHKVGFQSGSQIFAVLMSTIRGYAKLHKGDMFEYYYGFLCVRHLIRMVCIGIIQRDGSWDSFLKTIQPDYPWNRVTRLISEGSHNIMHRTLMLNSSEATLKLLGFSKTTSSVFADAGGLTTEDIEFLIDLLWGSRKSVLPLCFKGLLPGFPVFLFLLYNMTDYTDLLDVVPLWLEVQDLVQRCYLADSSTYERNILRQVSRWIHDKVSGPFRTVALDYVPVDDDDARAVVKAYSDLLSPPIPLSLAPVMLLDVSMTMYRWISYMLTNPQPRRRALDKLAPIAAKAALERLWLEIDREKDGPMANNRRGFARTYAFDVLNNISAHYFDTPDTQIREDMLRMLLGIEIYSLLGRVLALVTHESENALDIWDHFVDSLQDFAAVLKQLMKVPAARPEPLKSEWVKVSRLLSLRLDSGIPCPTPKYILKEATESWNLLLTKQLAKASVTYVCSSPRCADPSFTLSSPEAKFACGGCGIAHYCSQRCQRM
;
A
#
# COMPACT_ATOMS: atom_id res chain seq x y z
N MET A 1 -31.25 20.91 29.20
CA MET A 1 -32.19 21.81 28.50
C MET A 1 -33.57 21.14 28.54
N ALA A 2 -34.63 21.86 28.96
CA ALA A 2 -35.94 21.29 29.25
C ALA A 2 -36.80 21.10 27.97
N LEU A 3 -37.48 19.96 27.86
CA LEU A 3 -38.36 19.57 26.74
C LEU A 3 -39.73 20.28 26.83
N ARG A 4 -40.15 20.98 25.77
CA ARG A 4 -41.55 21.39 25.54
C ARG A 4 -42.04 20.82 24.20
N ARG A 5 -43.27 20.29 24.19
CA ARG A 5 -43.98 19.78 23.00
C ARG A 5 -44.59 20.93 22.21
N PHE A 6 -44.51 20.89 20.87
CA PHE A 6 -45.36 21.67 19.97
C PHE A 6 -45.79 20.82 18.77
N ASN A 7 -47.05 21.01 18.35
CA ASN A 7 -47.71 20.31 17.25
C ASN A 7 -47.39 20.95 15.89
N GLY A 8 -46.97 20.11 14.94
CA GLY A 8 -47.08 20.18 13.47
C GLY A 8 -47.02 21.51 12.71
N SER A 9 -46.08 21.62 11.77
CA SER A 9 -46.42 21.89 10.35
C SER A 9 -45.26 21.53 9.40
N GLU A 10 -45.66 20.84 8.32
CA GLU A 10 -45.09 20.72 6.96
C GLU A 10 -43.57 20.52 6.78
N MET A 11 -43.18 19.25 6.60
CA MET A 11 -41.94 18.86 5.91
C MET A 11 -42.17 18.93 4.39
N GLU A 12 -41.39 19.76 3.71
CA GLU A 12 -41.19 19.66 2.27
C GLU A 12 -40.62 18.28 1.91
N THR A 13 -41.33 17.59 1.03
CA THR A 13 -40.98 16.28 0.49
C THR A 13 -39.81 16.40 -0.49
N ASN A 14 -38.58 16.23 0.00
CA ASN A 14 -37.46 15.89 -0.86
C ASN A 14 -37.51 14.39 -1.15
N THR A 15 -37.57 14.02 -2.43
CA THR A 15 -37.66 12.65 -2.97
C THR A 15 -36.34 11.88 -2.90
N GLU A 16 -35.62 11.98 -1.78
CA GLU A 16 -34.54 11.05 -1.44
C GLU A 16 -35.07 10.22 -0.27
N GLY A 17 -35.06 8.88 -0.40
CA GLY A 17 -35.64 7.98 0.60
C GLY A 17 -35.02 8.15 2.00
N GLU A 18 -35.56 7.41 2.98
CA GLU A 18 -35.14 7.43 4.40
C GLU A 18 -33.60 7.33 4.62
N TRP A 19 -32.87 6.75 3.67
CA TRP A 19 -31.44 6.45 3.73
C TRP A 19 -30.54 7.42 2.95
N GLY A 20 -31.15 8.37 2.24
CA GLY A 20 -30.47 9.38 1.43
C GLY A 20 -29.97 8.87 0.07
N PRO A 21 -29.15 9.67 -0.62
CA PRO A 21 -28.64 9.33 -1.96
C PRO A 21 -27.67 8.14 -1.92
N GLY A 22 -27.54 7.45 -3.05
CA GLY A 22 -26.53 6.40 -3.23
C GLY A 22 -25.12 6.97 -3.45
N ILE A 23 -24.09 6.12 -3.34
CA ILE A 23 -22.67 6.48 -3.37
C ILE A 23 -22.25 7.42 -4.50
N LEU A 24 -22.63 7.13 -5.74
CA LEU A 24 -22.25 7.97 -6.88
C LEU A 24 -22.84 9.39 -6.79
N SER A 25 -24.01 9.55 -6.18
CA SER A 25 -24.67 10.85 -6.02
C SER A 25 -24.10 11.62 -4.84
N TYR A 26 -23.95 10.97 -3.68
CA TYR A 26 -23.49 11.69 -2.49
C TYR A 26 -22.01 12.06 -2.56
N MET A 27 -21.18 11.28 -3.26
CA MET A 27 -19.75 11.60 -3.41
C MET A 27 -19.51 12.94 -4.09
N ASP A 28 -20.41 13.35 -4.99
CA ASP A 28 -20.29 14.60 -5.75
C ASP A 28 -21.06 15.77 -5.10
N THR A 29 -22.05 15.47 -4.25
CA THR A 29 -22.93 16.48 -3.63
C THR A 29 -22.71 16.67 -2.13
N PHE A 30 -21.75 15.94 -1.53
CA PHE A 30 -21.52 15.95 -0.08
C PHE A 30 -21.26 17.35 0.48
N GLU A 31 -20.36 18.11 -0.16
CA GLU A 31 -19.99 19.45 0.33
C GLU A 31 -21.20 20.38 0.36
N ASP A 32 -21.96 20.44 -0.73
CA ASP A 32 -23.18 21.24 -0.84
C ASP A 32 -24.23 20.85 0.22
N ARG A 33 -24.36 19.54 0.48
CA ARG A 33 -25.31 19.02 1.48
C ARG A 33 -24.91 19.42 2.90
N ILE A 34 -23.62 19.37 3.24
CA ILE A 34 -23.11 19.84 4.54
C ILE A 34 -23.32 21.34 4.73
N GLU A 35 -23.03 22.15 3.72
CA GLU A 35 -23.22 23.60 3.78
C GLU A 35 -24.70 23.98 3.90
N ALA A 36 -25.57 23.35 3.10
CA ALA A 36 -27.01 23.56 3.18
C ALA A 36 -27.56 23.16 4.56
N SER A 37 -27.08 22.05 5.13
CA SER A 37 -27.50 21.58 6.46
C SER A 37 -27.07 22.54 7.57
N LEU A 38 -25.85 23.06 7.52
CA LEU A 38 -25.40 24.11 8.44
C LEU A 38 -26.23 25.38 8.29
N GLY A 39 -26.53 25.80 7.06
CA GLY A 39 -27.38 26.97 6.79
C GLY A 39 -28.77 26.83 7.44
N ARG A 40 -29.41 25.66 7.29
CA ARG A 40 -30.68 25.33 7.95
C ARG A 40 -30.58 25.37 9.48
N TYR A 41 -29.50 24.84 10.05
CA TYR A 41 -29.26 24.86 11.50
C TYR A 41 -29.16 26.30 12.04
N LEU A 42 -28.36 27.15 11.39
CA LEU A 42 -28.16 28.55 11.79
C LEU A 42 -29.45 29.38 11.69
N GLN A 43 -30.32 29.07 10.72
CA GLN A 43 -31.61 29.73 10.55
C GLN A 43 -32.65 29.27 11.59
N ARG A 44 -32.66 27.98 11.95
CA ARG A 44 -33.74 27.40 12.77
C ARG A 44 -33.54 27.53 14.29
N LYS A 45 -32.32 27.84 14.79
CA LYS A 45 -31.93 28.01 16.21
C LYS A 45 -32.32 26.91 17.22
N GLU A 46 -33.20 25.98 16.87
CA GLU A 46 -33.53 24.78 17.64
C GLU A 46 -33.85 23.64 16.68
N ILE A 47 -33.30 22.46 16.94
CA ILE A 47 -33.81 21.21 16.36
C ILE A 47 -34.12 20.29 17.54
N VAL A 48 -35.38 20.28 17.95
CA VAL A 48 -35.98 19.18 18.72
C VAL A 48 -36.47 18.16 17.70
N ILE A 49 -36.05 16.90 17.83
CA ILE A 49 -36.72 15.80 17.14
C ILE A 49 -36.98 14.68 18.16
N GLN A 50 -38.25 14.27 18.25
CA GLN A 50 -38.67 13.03 18.86
C GLN A 50 -38.25 11.86 17.96
N THR A 51 -37.54 10.89 18.53
CA THR A 51 -37.25 9.61 17.88
C THR A 51 -38.46 8.67 18.04
N SER A 52 -39.03 8.21 16.94
CA SER A 52 -40.08 7.16 16.94
C SER A 52 -39.51 5.74 16.75
N ASN A 53 -38.24 5.63 16.34
CA ASN A 53 -37.49 4.38 16.15
C ASN A 53 -36.13 4.47 16.85
N ASP A 54 -35.50 3.33 17.14
CA ASP A 54 -34.15 3.21 17.75
C ASP A 54 -32.99 3.79 16.89
N LEU A 55 -33.29 4.49 15.79
CA LEU A 55 -32.32 5.10 14.88
C LEU A 55 -32.39 6.63 14.89
N ILE A 56 -31.21 7.25 14.75
CA ILE A 56 -31.11 8.70 14.53
C ILE A 56 -31.68 9.03 13.15
N PRO A 57 -32.65 9.95 13.02
CA PRO A 57 -33.15 10.39 11.71
C PRO A 57 -32.02 10.92 10.82
N LEU A 58 -32.05 10.60 9.52
CA LEU A 58 -31.01 11.02 8.56
C LEU A 58 -30.73 12.53 8.62
N SER A 59 -31.79 13.34 8.66
CA SER A 59 -31.67 14.80 8.74
C SER A 59 -30.95 15.27 10.01
N LEU A 60 -31.16 14.58 11.13
CA LEU A 60 -30.47 14.86 12.38
C LEU A 60 -29.01 14.41 12.34
N LEU A 61 -28.73 13.23 11.77
CA LEU A 61 -27.36 12.72 11.60
C LEU A 61 -26.52 13.65 10.73
N GLU A 62 -27.07 14.09 9.60
CA GLU A 62 -26.44 15.06 8.70
C GLU A 62 -26.23 16.40 9.39
N THR A 63 -27.25 16.93 10.07
CA THR A 63 -27.13 18.22 10.78
C THR A 63 -26.07 18.15 11.86
N THR A 64 -26.02 17.05 12.61
CA THR A 64 -25.00 16.83 13.64
C THR A 64 -23.61 16.79 13.01
N LEU A 65 -23.44 16.18 11.82
CA LEU A 65 -22.15 16.19 11.13
C LEU A 65 -21.80 17.60 10.69
N ALA A 66 -22.72 18.31 10.07
CA ALA A 66 -22.49 19.67 9.58
C ALA A 66 -22.09 20.62 10.71
N VAL A 67 -22.76 20.55 11.86
CA VAL A 67 -22.42 21.28 13.09
C VAL A 67 -21.04 20.87 13.61
N GLY A 68 -20.73 19.57 13.65
CA GLY A 68 -19.42 19.08 14.05
C GLY A 68 -18.28 19.56 13.15
N GLU A 69 -18.42 19.40 11.83
CA GLU A 69 -17.45 19.86 10.84
C GLU A 69 -17.26 21.39 10.87
N ASN A 70 -18.25 22.13 11.39
CA ASN A 70 -18.20 23.58 11.58
C ASN A 70 -18.09 24.00 13.05
N MET A 71 -17.54 23.14 13.93
CA MET A 71 -17.44 23.42 15.37
C MET A 71 -16.70 24.72 15.71
N HIS A 72 -15.84 25.22 14.83
CA HIS A 72 -15.15 26.51 14.99
C HIS A 72 -16.06 27.73 14.80
N LYS A 73 -17.21 27.55 14.16
CA LYS A 73 -18.23 28.59 13.98
C LYS A 73 -19.30 28.55 15.06
N VAL A 74 -19.70 27.35 15.48
CA VAL A 74 -20.87 27.12 16.35
C VAL A 74 -20.51 26.65 17.76
N GLY A 75 -19.23 26.41 18.02
CA GLY A 75 -18.72 25.84 19.27
C GLY A 75 -18.67 24.31 19.22
N PHE A 76 -17.68 23.75 19.90
CA PHE A 76 -17.55 22.31 20.08
C PHE A 76 -18.48 21.81 21.19
N GLN A 77 -19.27 20.78 20.89
CA GLN A 77 -20.14 20.11 21.86
C GLN A 77 -19.66 18.66 22.01
N SER A 78 -19.32 18.26 23.24
CA SER A 78 -18.94 16.88 23.57
C SER A 78 -20.03 16.19 24.39
N GLY A 79 -20.26 14.90 24.12
CA GLY A 79 -21.10 14.03 24.95
C GLY A 79 -20.29 12.86 25.50
N SER A 80 -20.53 12.46 26.75
CA SER A 80 -19.83 11.37 27.45
C SER A 80 -20.22 9.96 26.97
N GLN A 81 -21.12 9.84 25.99
CA GLN A 81 -21.65 8.57 25.45
C GLN A 81 -21.62 8.54 23.91
N ILE A 82 -20.79 9.37 23.28
CA ILE A 82 -20.82 9.57 21.83
C ILE A 82 -20.52 8.26 21.07
N PHE A 83 -19.56 7.46 21.52
CA PHE A 83 -19.21 6.20 20.86
C PHE A 83 -20.34 5.18 20.98
N ALA A 84 -20.94 5.03 22.17
CA ALA A 84 -22.08 4.13 22.39
C ALA A 84 -23.28 4.49 21.51
N VAL A 85 -23.60 5.78 21.38
CA VAL A 85 -24.70 6.27 20.51
C VAL A 85 -24.41 6.00 19.03
N LEU A 86 -23.19 6.29 18.56
CA LEU A 86 -22.80 6.02 17.18
C LEU A 86 -22.81 4.52 16.87
N MET A 87 -22.28 3.67 17.77
CA MET A 87 -22.30 2.22 17.59
C MET A 87 -23.70 1.64 17.59
N SER A 88 -24.59 2.09 18.47
CA SER A 88 -26.00 1.71 18.47
C SER A 88 -26.67 2.06 17.13
N THR A 89 -26.39 3.25 16.60
CA THR A 89 -26.92 3.72 15.31
C THR A 89 -26.38 2.88 14.14
N ILE A 90 -25.08 2.59 14.10
CA ILE A 90 -24.45 1.75 13.07
C ILE A 90 -25.03 0.34 13.11
N ARG A 91 -25.14 -0.28 14.30
CA ARG A 91 -25.71 -1.62 14.46
C ARG A 91 -27.17 -1.65 14.04
N GLY A 92 -27.95 -0.63 14.39
CA GLY A 92 -29.34 -0.50 13.95
C GLY A 92 -29.45 -0.42 12.44
N TYR A 93 -28.60 0.37 11.79
CA TYR A 93 -28.54 0.47 10.32
C TYR A 93 -28.16 -0.87 9.69
N ALA A 94 -27.09 -1.52 10.16
CA ALA A 94 -26.61 -2.81 9.62
C ALA A 94 -27.63 -3.95 9.79
N LYS A 95 -28.49 -3.89 10.82
CA LYS A 95 -29.61 -4.83 10.99
C LYS A 95 -30.69 -4.69 9.91
N LEU A 96 -30.99 -3.44 9.52
CA LEU A 96 -32.00 -3.14 8.50
C LEU A 96 -31.45 -3.34 7.09
N HIS A 97 -30.23 -2.87 6.87
CA HIS A 97 -29.50 -2.97 5.61
C HIS A 97 -28.34 -3.91 5.81
N LYS A 98 -28.52 -5.15 5.36
CA LYS A 98 -27.41 -6.12 5.23
C LYS A 98 -26.44 -5.75 4.07
N GLY A 99 -26.58 -4.54 3.52
CA GLY A 99 -25.84 -4.03 2.36
C GLY A 99 -24.57 -3.30 2.75
N ASP A 100 -23.89 -2.75 1.76
CA ASP A 100 -22.63 -2.02 1.91
C ASP A 100 -22.87 -0.73 2.73
N MET A 101 -22.06 -0.51 3.77
CA MET A 101 -22.16 0.63 4.69
C MET A 101 -21.99 1.97 3.98
N PHE A 102 -21.25 1.98 2.87
CA PHE A 102 -21.02 3.14 2.04
C PHE A 102 -21.96 3.21 0.82
N GLU A 103 -22.79 2.20 0.57
CA GLU A 103 -23.76 2.23 -0.53
C GLU A 103 -24.74 3.40 -0.38
N TYR A 104 -25.21 3.62 0.85
CA TYR A 104 -26.13 4.70 1.20
C TYR A 104 -25.46 5.78 2.02
N TYR A 105 -25.92 7.01 1.78
CA TYR A 105 -25.42 8.20 2.47
C TYR A 105 -25.53 8.12 4.01
N TYR A 106 -26.60 7.49 4.53
CA TYR A 106 -26.76 7.29 5.98
C TYR A 106 -25.57 6.56 6.61
N GLY A 107 -25.17 5.42 6.05
CA GLY A 107 -24.06 4.63 6.59
C GLY A 107 -22.72 5.36 6.45
N PHE A 108 -22.49 6.02 5.32
CA PHE A 108 -21.34 6.91 5.14
C PHE A 108 -21.24 7.98 6.25
N LEU A 109 -22.34 8.66 6.56
CA LEU A 109 -22.36 9.67 7.62
C LEU A 109 -22.01 9.10 9.00
N CYS A 110 -22.54 7.91 9.33
CA CYS A 110 -22.23 7.24 10.60
C CYS A 110 -20.73 6.95 10.73
N VAL A 111 -20.11 6.39 9.69
CA VAL A 111 -18.67 6.08 9.69
C VAL A 111 -17.84 7.36 9.76
N ARG A 112 -18.22 8.39 9.00
CA ARG A 112 -17.52 9.69 9.00
C ARG A 112 -17.57 10.38 10.36
N HIS A 113 -18.71 10.35 11.03
CA HIS A 113 -18.85 10.80 12.43
C HIS A 113 -17.90 10.06 13.36
N LEU A 114 -17.87 8.73 13.26
CA LEU A 114 -17.03 7.89 14.09
C LEU A 114 -15.54 8.22 13.91
N ILE A 115 -15.06 8.30 12.66
CA ILE A 115 -13.66 8.67 12.34
C ILE A 115 -13.30 10.02 12.96
N ARG A 116 -14.18 11.02 12.81
CA ARG A 116 -13.97 12.36 13.37
C ARG A 116 -13.87 12.33 14.89
N MET A 117 -14.75 11.59 15.55
CA MET A 117 -14.73 11.48 17.02
C MET A 117 -13.50 10.75 17.54
N VAL A 118 -12.99 9.75 16.82
CA VAL A 118 -11.71 9.10 17.15
C VAL A 118 -10.55 10.11 17.07
N CYS A 119 -10.48 10.92 16.00
CA CYS A 119 -9.43 11.92 15.85
C CYS A 119 -9.47 12.97 16.97
N ILE A 120 -10.66 13.47 17.31
CA ILE A 120 -10.85 14.42 18.42
C ILE A 120 -10.45 13.78 19.75
N GLY A 121 -10.85 12.54 20.00
CA GLY A 121 -10.49 11.80 21.21
C GLY A 121 -8.98 11.69 21.39
N ILE A 122 -8.23 11.43 20.31
CA ILE A 122 -6.76 11.39 20.34
C ILE A 122 -6.17 12.75 20.73
N ILE A 123 -6.67 13.85 20.14
CA ILE A 123 -6.18 15.20 20.45
C ILE A 123 -6.49 15.60 21.90
N GLN A 124 -7.68 15.26 22.39
CA GLN A 124 -8.09 15.50 23.77
C GLN A 124 -7.21 14.74 24.76
N ARG A 125 -6.91 13.48 24.48
CA ARG A 125 -6.12 12.62 25.38
C ARG A 125 -4.62 12.95 25.40
N ASP A 126 -4.09 13.53 24.32
CA ASP A 126 -2.75 14.14 24.33
C ASP A 126 -2.68 15.44 25.14
N GLY A 127 -3.82 16.01 25.53
CA GLY A 127 -3.89 17.30 26.23
C GLY A 127 -3.72 18.51 25.32
N SER A 128 -3.70 18.30 24.00
CA SER A 128 -3.44 19.34 23.00
C SER A 128 -4.71 20.03 22.47
N TRP A 129 -5.90 19.63 22.94
CA TRP A 129 -7.18 20.12 22.42
C TRP A 129 -7.37 21.64 22.55
N ASP A 130 -7.11 22.21 23.73
CA ASP A 130 -7.26 23.66 23.93
C ASP A 130 -6.26 24.45 23.09
N SER A 131 -5.05 23.93 22.92
CA SER A 131 -4.05 24.52 22.02
C SER A 131 -4.50 24.44 20.58
N PHE A 132 -5.05 23.30 20.16
CA PHE A 132 -5.57 23.08 18.81
C PHE A 132 -6.72 24.05 18.50
N LEU A 133 -7.71 24.19 19.40
CA LEU A 133 -8.83 25.11 19.21
C LEU A 133 -8.37 26.57 19.03
N LYS A 134 -7.30 26.99 19.71
CA LYS A 134 -6.71 28.35 19.53
C LYS A 134 -6.08 28.56 18.15
N THR A 135 -5.74 27.50 17.42
CA THR A 135 -5.17 27.60 16.07
C THR A 135 -6.21 27.71 14.96
N ILE A 136 -7.48 27.38 15.25
CA ILE A 136 -8.56 27.40 14.28
C ILE A 136 -9.27 28.76 14.33
N GLN A 137 -9.42 29.41 13.19
CA GLN A 137 -10.12 30.68 13.07
C GLN A 137 -11.57 30.46 12.60
N PRO A 138 -12.55 31.28 13.03
CA PRO A 138 -13.96 31.11 12.66
C PRO A 138 -14.25 31.19 11.16
N ASP A 139 -13.40 31.88 10.39
CA ASP A 139 -13.52 32.07 8.94
C ASP A 139 -12.96 30.90 8.12
N TYR A 140 -12.30 29.93 8.76
CA TYR A 140 -11.76 28.78 8.04
C TYR A 140 -12.88 27.97 7.36
N PRO A 141 -12.66 27.50 6.12
CA PRO A 141 -13.51 26.49 5.51
C PRO A 141 -13.58 25.23 6.37
N TRP A 142 -14.74 24.59 6.46
CA TRP A 142 -14.93 23.42 7.31
C TRP A 142 -14.03 22.25 6.89
N ASN A 143 -13.86 22.02 5.58
CA ASN A 143 -12.98 20.98 5.04
C ASN A 143 -11.51 21.17 5.46
N ARG A 144 -11.05 22.43 5.58
CA ARG A 144 -9.74 22.76 6.13
C ARG A 144 -9.65 22.38 7.61
N VAL A 145 -10.70 22.66 8.40
CA VAL A 145 -10.75 22.30 9.82
C VAL A 145 -10.74 20.78 9.99
N THR A 146 -11.53 20.04 9.21
CA THR A 146 -11.51 18.57 9.24
C THR A 146 -10.13 18.02 8.92
N ARG A 147 -9.45 18.59 7.93
CA ARG A 147 -8.08 18.21 7.59
C ARG A 147 -7.10 18.52 8.73
N LEU A 148 -7.22 19.68 9.38
CA LEU A 148 -6.39 20.03 10.54
C LEU A 148 -6.62 19.09 11.74
N ILE A 149 -7.85 18.63 11.98
CA ILE A 149 -8.16 17.62 13.00
C ILE A 149 -7.44 16.32 12.66
N SER A 150 -7.55 15.87 11.40
CA SER A 150 -6.85 14.68 10.90
C SER A 150 -5.32 14.81 11.05
N GLU A 151 -4.72 15.89 10.58
CA GLU A 151 -3.28 16.15 10.70
C GLU A 151 -2.81 16.22 12.17
N GLY A 152 -3.60 16.86 13.03
CA GLY A 152 -3.34 16.96 14.46
C GLY A 152 -3.30 15.60 15.15
N SER A 153 -4.31 14.75 14.91
CA SER A 153 -4.35 13.40 15.47
C SER A 153 -3.23 12.52 14.92
N HIS A 154 -2.94 12.60 13.60
CA HIS A 154 -1.81 11.90 12.99
C HIS A 154 -0.47 12.27 13.64
N ASN A 155 -0.19 13.56 13.86
CA ASN A 155 1.05 14.01 14.48
C ASN A 155 1.23 13.46 15.91
N ILE A 156 0.15 13.36 16.68
CA ILE A 156 0.16 12.76 18.01
C ILE A 156 0.47 11.26 17.94
N MET A 157 -0.17 10.54 17.03
CA MET A 157 0.05 9.11 16.85
C MET A 157 1.46 8.82 16.37
N HIS A 158 1.97 9.61 15.43
CA HIS A 158 3.35 9.50 14.97
C HIS A 158 4.35 9.73 16.10
N ARG A 159 4.14 10.73 16.98
CA ARG A 159 4.99 10.91 18.18
C ARG A 159 4.93 9.70 19.10
N THR A 160 3.75 9.13 19.29
CA THR A 160 3.55 7.93 20.13
C THR A 160 4.24 6.70 19.55
N LEU A 161 4.17 6.52 18.22
CA LEU A 161 4.87 5.49 17.48
C LEU A 161 6.39 5.54 17.71
N MET A 162 6.97 6.74 17.71
CA MET A 162 8.41 6.92 17.93
C MET A 162 8.89 6.50 19.33
N LEU A 163 7.97 6.32 20.30
CA LEU A 163 8.28 5.78 21.62
C LEU A 163 8.47 4.25 21.61
N ASN A 164 8.04 3.55 20.55
CA ASN A 164 8.08 2.08 20.43
C ASN A 164 7.52 1.36 21.67
N SER A 165 6.42 1.88 22.25
CA SER A 165 5.81 1.35 23.48
C SER A 165 4.33 1.08 23.25
N SER A 166 3.93 -0.19 23.35
CA SER A 166 2.51 -0.60 23.30
C SER A 166 1.70 0.03 24.44
N GLU A 167 2.30 0.17 25.62
CA GLU A 167 1.68 0.84 26.77
C GLU A 167 1.39 2.31 26.48
N ALA A 168 2.31 3.03 25.84
CA ALA A 168 2.08 4.42 25.44
C ALA A 168 0.91 4.55 24.45
N THR A 169 0.83 3.63 23.47
CA THR A 169 -0.29 3.58 22.51
C THR A 169 -1.61 3.29 23.21
N LEU A 170 -1.68 2.28 24.07
CA LEU A 170 -2.90 1.94 24.81
C LEU A 170 -3.35 3.08 25.74
N LYS A 171 -2.41 3.77 26.38
CA LYS A 171 -2.68 4.95 27.21
C LYS A 171 -3.27 6.11 26.39
N LEU A 172 -2.69 6.39 25.22
CA LEU A 172 -3.19 7.39 24.29
C LEU A 172 -4.64 7.07 23.87
N LEU A 173 -4.90 5.81 23.49
CA LEU A 173 -6.23 5.34 23.10
C LEU A 173 -7.21 5.27 24.28
N GLY A 174 -6.76 5.44 25.51
CA GLY A 174 -7.62 5.35 26.70
C GLY A 174 -8.17 3.97 26.93
N PHE A 175 -7.33 2.97 26.69
CA PHE A 175 -7.68 1.59 26.87
C PHE A 175 -7.96 1.26 28.34
N SER A 176 -9.09 0.63 28.60
CA SER A 176 -9.50 0.10 29.89
C SER A 176 -9.49 -1.42 29.84
N LYS A 177 -8.63 -2.05 30.63
CA LYS A 177 -8.58 -3.52 30.79
C LYS A 177 -9.88 -4.09 31.37
N THR A 178 -10.59 -3.33 32.19
CA THR A 178 -11.82 -3.78 32.86
C THR A 178 -12.98 -3.95 31.90
N THR A 179 -13.08 -3.05 30.93
CA THR A 179 -14.17 -3.01 29.93
C THR A 179 -13.71 -3.47 28.55
N SER A 180 -12.44 -3.85 28.40
CA SER A 180 -11.79 -4.16 27.13
C SER A 180 -12.15 -3.15 26.03
N SER A 181 -12.01 -1.86 26.34
CA SER A 181 -12.47 -0.78 25.45
C SER A 181 -11.49 0.39 25.37
N VAL A 182 -11.43 1.02 24.21
CA VAL A 182 -10.71 2.30 23.98
C VAL A 182 -11.68 3.46 24.13
N PHE A 183 -11.18 4.64 24.51
CA PHE A 183 -11.99 5.81 24.84
C PHE A 183 -13.07 5.51 25.90
N ALA A 184 -12.71 4.71 26.91
CA ALA A 184 -13.64 4.24 27.95
C ALA A 184 -14.36 5.38 28.70
N ASP A 185 -13.75 6.56 28.75
CA ASP A 185 -14.30 7.79 29.32
C ASP A 185 -15.43 8.44 28.50
N ALA A 186 -15.60 8.06 27.23
CA ALA A 186 -16.57 8.62 26.29
C ALA A 186 -17.61 7.60 25.79
N GLY A 187 -17.88 6.56 26.59
CA GLY A 187 -18.77 5.45 26.26
C GLY A 187 -18.06 4.25 25.62
N GLY A 188 -16.82 4.43 25.20
CA GLY A 188 -15.92 3.36 24.75
C GLY A 188 -16.26 2.72 23.41
N LEU A 189 -15.24 2.18 22.74
CA LEU A 189 -15.38 1.15 21.71
C LEU A 189 -14.83 -0.15 22.28
N THR A 190 -15.70 -1.13 22.52
CA THR A 190 -15.33 -2.45 23.03
C THR A 190 -14.64 -3.29 21.96
N THR A 191 -13.97 -4.38 22.34
CA THR A 191 -13.42 -5.34 21.37
C THR A 191 -14.49 -5.86 20.40
N GLU A 192 -15.69 -6.18 20.90
CA GLU A 192 -16.83 -6.60 20.06
C GLU A 192 -17.30 -5.50 19.09
N ASP A 193 -17.13 -4.22 19.44
CA ASP A 193 -17.39 -3.11 18.52
C ASP A 193 -16.30 -3.02 17.44
N ILE A 194 -15.04 -3.24 17.81
CA ILE A 194 -13.92 -3.23 16.85
C ILE A 194 -14.08 -4.36 15.83
N GLU A 195 -14.36 -5.58 16.28
CA GLU A 195 -14.58 -6.74 15.41
C GLU A 195 -15.72 -6.45 14.43
N PHE A 196 -16.87 -6.02 14.95
CA PHE A 196 -18.02 -5.66 14.13
C PHE A 196 -17.72 -4.53 13.12
N LEU A 197 -16.93 -3.52 13.51
CA LEU A 197 -16.53 -2.43 12.61
C LEU A 197 -15.59 -2.92 11.51
N ILE A 198 -14.64 -3.82 11.82
CA ILE A 198 -13.74 -4.40 10.83
C ILE A 198 -14.55 -5.17 9.78
N ASP A 199 -15.41 -6.10 10.22
CA ASP A 199 -16.28 -6.89 9.35
C ASP A 199 -17.13 -5.98 8.44
N LEU A 200 -17.74 -4.94 9.02
CA LEU A 200 -18.62 -4.01 8.31
C LEU A 200 -17.86 -3.19 7.26
N LEU A 201 -16.69 -2.65 7.61
CA LEU A 201 -15.85 -1.86 6.70
C LEU A 201 -15.25 -2.72 5.61
N TRP A 202 -14.81 -3.93 5.96
CA TRP A 202 -14.27 -4.89 5.01
C TRP A 202 -15.33 -5.39 4.04
N GLY A 203 -16.57 -5.62 4.49
CA GLY A 203 -17.72 -5.87 3.62
C GLY A 203 -17.98 -4.73 2.62
N SER A 204 -17.63 -3.50 3.01
CA SER A 204 -17.82 -2.26 2.24
C SER A 204 -16.56 -1.79 1.49
N ARG A 205 -15.52 -2.64 1.43
CA ARG A 205 -14.16 -2.25 1.01
C ARG A 205 -14.02 -1.74 -0.43
N LYS A 206 -14.95 -2.11 -1.33
CA LYS A 206 -14.97 -1.61 -2.72
C LYS A 206 -15.12 -0.08 -2.76
N SER A 207 -15.87 0.47 -1.81
CA SER A 207 -16.19 1.90 -1.70
C SER A 207 -15.06 2.72 -1.06
N VAL A 208 -14.13 2.08 -0.32
CA VAL A 208 -13.06 2.78 0.41
C VAL A 208 -12.14 3.56 -0.50
N LEU A 209 -11.65 2.93 -1.57
CA LEU A 209 -10.72 3.55 -2.52
C LEU A 209 -11.32 4.81 -3.19
N PRO A 210 -12.51 4.76 -3.83
CA PRO A 210 -13.11 5.96 -4.43
C PRO A 210 -13.45 7.05 -3.40
N LEU A 211 -13.89 6.70 -2.20
CA LEU A 211 -14.13 7.69 -1.13
C LEU A 211 -12.83 8.38 -0.67
N CYS A 212 -11.74 7.64 -0.56
CA CYS A 212 -10.43 8.21 -0.23
C CYS A 212 -9.93 9.13 -1.35
N PHE A 213 -10.09 8.77 -2.63
CA PHE A 213 -9.72 9.64 -3.75
C PHE A 213 -10.48 10.97 -3.77
N LYS A 214 -11.74 10.99 -3.31
CA LYS A 214 -12.53 12.23 -3.17
C LYS A 214 -12.24 13.01 -1.88
N GLY A 215 -11.34 12.53 -1.01
CA GLY A 215 -11.06 13.16 0.28
C GLY A 215 -12.23 13.09 1.27
N LEU A 216 -13.15 12.13 1.11
CA LEU A 216 -14.38 12.01 1.90
C LEU A 216 -14.21 11.24 3.21
N LEU A 217 -13.02 10.71 3.48
CA LEU A 217 -12.68 9.98 4.71
C LEU A 217 -11.46 10.57 5.43
N PRO A 218 -11.46 11.87 5.78
CA PRO A 218 -10.35 12.49 6.50
C PRO A 218 -10.19 11.86 7.89
N GLY A 219 -8.96 11.45 8.23
CA GLY A 219 -8.65 10.77 9.49
C GLY A 219 -8.89 9.26 9.46
N PHE A 220 -9.26 8.69 8.31
CA PHE A 220 -9.41 7.23 8.19
C PHE A 220 -8.13 6.45 8.49
N PRO A 221 -6.91 6.92 8.14
CA PRO A 221 -5.68 6.24 8.55
C PRO A 221 -5.50 6.15 10.07
N VAL A 222 -5.86 7.20 10.83
CA VAL A 222 -5.93 7.17 12.30
C VAL A 222 -6.88 6.07 12.77
N PHE A 223 -8.05 5.99 12.14
CA PHE A 223 -9.06 5.01 12.52
C PHE A 223 -8.59 3.57 12.24
N LEU A 224 -8.02 3.30 11.06
CA LEU A 224 -7.45 1.99 10.72
C LEU A 224 -6.31 1.57 11.66
N PHE A 225 -5.48 2.53 12.08
CA PHE A 225 -4.46 2.27 13.10
C PHE A 225 -5.08 1.85 14.44
N LEU A 226 -6.15 2.51 14.87
CA LEU A 226 -6.87 2.13 16.08
C LEU A 226 -7.43 0.71 15.97
N LEU A 227 -8.07 0.39 14.84
CA LEU A 227 -8.60 -0.96 14.58
C LEU A 227 -7.48 -1.99 14.67
N TYR A 228 -6.34 -1.76 14.02
CA TYR A 228 -5.19 -2.66 14.08
C TYR A 228 -4.69 -2.87 15.52
N ASN A 229 -4.46 -1.82 16.30
CA ASN A 229 -3.92 -1.96 17.66
C ASN A 229 -4.89 -2.72 18.58
N MET A 230 -6.19 -2.58 18.34
CA MET A 230 -7.19 -3.35 19.05
C MET A 230 -7.18 -4.82 18.64
N THR A 231 -7.00 -5.13 17.35
CA THR A 231 -6.79 -6.53 16.93
C THR A 231 -5.49 -7.12 17.47
N ASP A 232 -4.40 -6.35 17.57
CA ASP A 232 -3.12 -6.83 18.10
C ASP A 232 -3.23 -7.17 19.59
N TYR A 233 -4.02 -6.41 20.33
CA TYR A 233 -4.31 -6.69 21.73
C TYR A 233 -5.17 -7.96 21.91
N THR A 234 -6.14 -8.21 21.03
CA THR A 234 -7.05 -9.37 21.11
C THR A 234 -6.52 -10.65 20.45
N ASP A 235 -5.62 -10.53 19.47
CA ASP A 235 -4.95 -11.63 18.73
C ASP A 235 -4.23 -12.66 19.62
N LEU A 236 -4.05 -12.34 20.89
CA LEU A 236 -3.59 -13.27 21.92
C LEU A 236 -4.59 -14.42 22.18
N LEU A 237 -5.80 -14.39 21.60
CA LEU A 237 -6.91 -15.28 21.97
C LEU A 237 -7.55 -16.08 20.81
N ASP A 238 -7.38 -15.72 19.53
CA ASP A 238 -8.17 -16.31 18.42
C ASP A 238 -7.40 -16.86 17.20
N VAL A 239 -8.10 -17.69 16.41
CA VAL A 239 -7.61 -18.42 15.22
C VAL A 239 -7.83 -17.64 13.92
N VAL A 240 -8.77 -16.69 13.86
CA VAL A 240 -9.07 -15.91 12.63
C VAL A 240 -8.40 -14.53 12.68
N PRO A 241 -7.44 -14.24 11.79
CA PRO A 241 -6.69 -12.99 11.82
C PRO A 241 -7.47 -11.81 11.22
N LEU A 242 -8.24 -11.09 12.03
CA LEU A 242 -8.94 -9.85 11.61
C LEU A 242 -7.98 -8.76 11.09
N TRP A 243 -6.71 -8.84 11.45
CA TRP A 243 -5.68 -7.94 10.91
C TRP A 243 -5.46 -8.11 9.39
N LEU A 244 -5.85 -9.22 8.76
CA LEU A 244 -5.83 -9.35 7.28
C LEU A 244 -6.85 -8.41 6.63
N GLU A 245 -8.05 -8.32 7.19
CA GLU A 245 -9.10 -7.41 6.71
C GLU A 245 -8.67 -5.95 6.90
N VAL A 246 -8.06 -5.64 8.05
CA VAL A 246 -7.44 -4.33 8.28
C VAL A 246 -6.33 -4.04 7.27
N GLN A 247 -5.49 -5.03 6.93
CA GLN A 247 -4.45 -4.87 5.92
C GLN A 247 -5.05 -4.48 4.56
N ASP A 248 -6.11 -5.15 4.11
CA ASP A 248 -6.79 -4.83 2.84
C ASP A 248 -7.28 -3.36 2.84
N LEU A 249 -7.94 -2.93 3.93
CA LEU A 249 -8.39 -1.54 4.10
C LEU A 249 -7.22 -0.54 4.12
N VAL A 250 -6.11 -0.87 4.80
CA VAL A 250 -4.88 -0.07 4.86
C VAL A 250 -4.27 0.10 3.48
N GLN A 251 -4.17 -0.97 2.70
CA GLN A 251 -3.58 -0.92 1.34
C GLN A 251 -4.45 -0.09 0.39
N ARG A 252 -5.79 -0.23 0.47
CA ARG A 252 -6.73 0.60 -0.30
C ARG A 252 -6.61 2.08 0.06
N CYS A 253 -6.48 2.40 1.34
CA CYS A 253 -6.27 3.77 1.79
C CYS A 253 -4.92 4.31 1.31
N TYR A 254 -3.85 3.50 1.36
CA TYR A 254 -2.51 3.88 0.91
C TYR A 254 -2.44 4.22 -0.58
N LEU A 255 -3.21 3.49 -1.40
CA LEU A 255 -3.34 3.70 -2.83
C LEU A 255 -3.99 5.03 -3.23
N ALA A 256 -4.80 5.61 -2.34
CA ALA A 256 -5.41 6.90 -2.59
C ALA A 256 -4.38 8.04 -2.49
N ASP A 257 -4.80 9.27 -2.82
CA ASP A 257 -3.96 10.47 -2.72
C ASP A 257 -3.80 10.93 -1.26
N SER A 258 -3.16 10.09 -0.44
CA SER A 258 -2.87 10.36 0.96
C SER A 258 -1.65 11.27 1.11
N SER A 259 -1.71 12.15 2.10
CA SER A 259 -0.56 12.97 2.49
C SER A 259 0.63 12.12 2.90
N THR A 260 1.84 12.68 2.85
CA THR A 260 3.08 12.01 3.34
C THR A 260 2.93 11.52 4.78
N TYR A 261 2.22 12.26 5.63
CA TYR A 261 1.96 11.90 7.03
C TYR A 261 1.03 10.70 7.16
N GLU A 262 -0.08 10.68 6.43
CA GLU A 262 -1.04 9.56 6.41
C GLU A 262 -0.38 8.27 5.92
N ARG A 263 0.41 8.37 4.83
CA ARG A 263 1.14 7.22 4.29
C ARG A 263 2.16 6.64 5.29
N ASN A 264 2.74 7.45 6.19
CA ASN A 264 3.66 6.93 7.22
C ASN A 264 2.96 6.02 8.24
N ILE A 265 1.74 6.37 8.67
CA ILE A 265 0.98 5.58 9.63
C ILE A 265 0.47 4.29 8.99
N LEU A 266 -0.10 4.40 7.78
CA LEU A 266 -0.53 3.23 6.99
C LEU A 266 0.63 2.26 6.72
N ARG A 267 1.80 2.81 6.36
CA ARG A 267 3.04 2.04 6.21
C ARG A 267 3.40 1.28 7.48
N GLN A 268 3.33 1.94 8.64
CA GLN A 268 3.71 1.33 9.91
C GLN A 268 2.76 0.17 10.26
N VAL A 269 1.45 0.34 10.06
CA VAL A 269 0.46 -0.73 10.23
C VAL A 269 0.75 -1.89 9.30
N SER A 270 0.99 -1.61 8.01
CA SER A 270 1.33 -2.64 7.02
C SER A 270 2.57 -3.44 7.40
N ARG A 271 3.59 -2.76 7.91
CA ARG A 271 4.82 -3.41 8.36
C ARG A 271 4.58 -4.33 9.55
N TRP A 272 3.84 -3.89 10.57
CA TRP A 272 3.56 -4.72 11.73
C TRP A 272 2.76 -5.98 11.35
N ILE A 273 1.79 -5.84 10.44
CA ILE A 273 1.05 -6.98 9.90
C ILE A 273 1.98 -7.91 9.11
N HIS A 274 2.86 -7.37 8.29
CA HIS A 274 3.85 -8.15 7.57
C HIS A 274 4.77 -8.94 8.52
N ASP A 275 5.25 -8.31 9.58
CA ASP A 275 6.10 -8.96 10.58
C ASP A 275 5.37 -10.14 11.27
N LYS A 276 4.04 -10.05 11.43
CA LYS A 276 3.20 -11.18 11.91
C LYS A 276 3.09 -12.32 10.88
N VAL A 277 2.89 -11.99 9.61
CA VAL A 277 2.75 -12.96 8.50
C VAL A 277 4.06 -13.71 8.25
N SER A 278 5.19 -12.99 8.30
CA SER A 278 6.52 -13.51 7.95
C SER A 278 7.30 -14.04 9.17
N GLY A 279 6.70 -14.01 10.36
CA GLY A 279 7.32 -14.50 11.60
C GLY A 279 7.40 -16.03 11.68
N PRO A 280 8.37 -16.58 12.44
CA PRO A 280 8.66 -18.02 12.47
C PRO A 280 7.59 -18.90 13.14
N PHE A 281 6.52 -18.30 13.68
CA PHE A 281 5.56 -19.00 14.55
C PHE A 281 4.18 -19.23 13.94
N ARG A 282 3.87 -18.73 12.73
CA ARG A 282 2.56 -18.95 12.08
C ARG A 282 2.66 -18.97 10.55
N THR A 283 2.34 -20.10 9.93
CA THR A 283 2.04 -20.16 8.49
C THR A 283 0.61 -19.66 8.28
N VAL A 284 0.44 -18.35 8.04
CA VAL A 284 -0.89 -17.76 7.80
C VAL A 284 -1.24 -17.86 6.32
N ALA A 285 -2.42 -18.40 6.00
CA ALA A 285 -2.96 -18.36 4.66
C ALA A 285 -3.42 -16.93 4.34
N LEU A 286 -2.87 -16.33 3.29
CA LEU A 286 -3.28 -15.00 2.81
C LEU A 286 -4.45 -15.16 1.84
N ASP A 287 -5.66 -14.83 2.27
CA ASP A 287 -6.92 -15.09 1.56
C ASP A 287 -7.54 -13.82 0.96
N TYR A 288 -6.72 -12.83 0.60
CA TYR A 288 -7.19 -11.62 -0.06
C TYR A 288 -7.99 -11.93 -1.32
N VAL A 289 -9.24 -11.44 -1.38
CA VAL A 289 -10.13 -11.59 -2.53
C VAL A 289 -10.83 -10.25 -2.85
N PRO A 290 -10.91 -9.86 -4.14
CA PRO A 290 -11.59 -8.66 -4.54
C PRO A 290 -13.09 -8.88 -4.41
N VAL A 291 -13.84 -7.80 -4.16
CA VAL A 291 -15.31 -7.86 -4.09
C VAL A 291 -15.89 -8.38 -5.40
N ASP A 292 -15.41 -7.83 -6.51
CA ASP A 292 -15.75 -8.24 -7.87
C ASP A 292 -14.62 -7.86 -8.86
N ASP A 293 -14.85 -8.09 -10.16
CA ASP A 293 -13.83 -7.80 -11.18
C ASP A 293 -13.59 -6.29 -11.35
N ASP A 294 -14.59 -5.43 -11.08
CA ASP A 294 -14.44 -3.98 -11.16
C ASP A 294 -13.60 -3.44 -10.00
N ASP A 295 -13.79 -4.00 -8.79
CA ASP A 295 -12.96 -3.73 -7.62
C ASP A 295 -11.48 -4.02 -7.92
N ALA A 296 -11.17 -5.21 -8.44
CA ALA A 296 -9.80 -5.57 -8.81
C ALA A 296 -9.22 -4.64 -9.88
N ARG A 297 -10.02 -4.26 -10.90
CA ARG A 297 -9.59 -3.29 -11.92
C ARG A 297 -9.24 -1.94 -11.31
N ALA A 298 -10.08 -1.43 -10.40
CA ALA A 298 -9.84 -0.14 -9.74
C ALA A 298 -8.57 -0.17 -8.87
N VAL A 299 -8.38 -1.24 -8.10
CA VAL A 299 -7.18 -1.45 -7.26
C VAL A 299 -5.91 -1.53 -8.11
N VAL A 300 -5.88 -2.38 -9.15
CA VAL A 300 -4.70 -2.54 -10.02
C VAL A 300 -4.40 -1.23 -10.77
N LYS A 301 -5.42 -0.51 -11.21
CA LYS A 301 -5.24 0.81 -11.83
C LYS A 301 -4.61 1.79 -10.86
N ALA A 302 -5.17 1.95 -9.66
CA ALA A 302 -4.63 2.87 -8.65
C ALA A 302 -3.18 2.51 -8.26
N TYR A 303 -2.87 1.22 -8.14
CA TYR A 303 -1.51 0.74 -7.89
C TYR A 303 -0.55 1.09 -9.03
N SER A 304 -0.96 0.85 -10.27
CA SER A 304 -0.15 1.14 -11.44
C SER A 304 0.07 2.66 -11.59
N ASP A 305 -0.96 3.46 -11.36
CA ASP A 305 -0.88 4.93 -11.40
C ASP A 305 0.09 5.46 -10.32
N LEU A 306 0.05 4.91 -9.10
CA LEU A 306 0.95 5.30 -8.01
C LEU A 306 2.44 5.00 -8.31
N LEU A 307 2.71 3.91 -9.03
CA LEU A 307 4.07 3.48 -9.36
C LEU A 307 4.55 3.94 -10.75
N SER A 308 3.69 4.58 -11.53
CA SER A 308 4.01 5.05 -12.88
C SER A 308 5.08 6.15 -12.83
N PRO A 309 6.17 6.04 -13.61
CA PRO A 309 7.18 7.08 -13.68
C PRO A 309 6.65 8.40 -14.29
N PRO A 310 7.17 9.57 -13.86
CA PRO A 310 8.16 9.74 -12.81
C PRO A 310 7.51 9.59 -11.42
N ILE A 311 8.02 8.67 -10.60
CA ILE A 311 7.56 8.53 -9.22
C ILE A 311 7.91 9.82 -8.48
N PRO A 312 6.94 10.55 -7.90
CA PRO A 312 7.22 11.79 -7.20
C PRO A 312 8.30 11.58 -6.14
N LEU A 313 9.38 12.37 -6.19
CA LEU A 313 10.50 12.26 -5.24
C LEU A 313 10.06 12.46 -3.78
N SER A 314 8.94 13.17 -3.55
CA SER A 314 8.29 13.32 -2.24
C SER A 314 7.78 11.99 -1.65
N LEU A 315 7.54 10.98 -2.49
CA LEU A 315 7.16 9.63 -2.06
C LEU A 315 8.37 8.76 -1.74
N ALA A 316 9.57 9.09 -2.23
CA ALA A 316 10.77 8.28 -2.04
C ALA A 316 11.14 7.97 -0.57
N PRO A 317 10.82 8.82 0.44
CA PRO A 317 11.00 8.50 1.86
C PRO A 317 9.88 7.66 2.48
N VAL A 318 8.70 7.55 1.85
CA VAL A 318 7.49 6.98 2.47
C VAL A 318 6.94 5.77 1.72
N MET A 319 7.01 5.76 0.38
CA MET A 319 7.01 4.55 -0.42
C MET A 319 8.40 3.94 -0.30
N LEU A 320 8.62 3.24 0.79
CA LEU A 320 9.82 2.45 1.01
C LEU A 320 9.55 1.02 0.54
N LEU A 321 10.63 0.29 0.27
CA LEU A 321 10.60 -1.07 -0.26
C LEU A 321 9.70 -2.03 0.55
N ASP A 322 9.57 -1.79 1.86
CA ASP A 322 8.68 -2.55 2.75
C ASP A 322 7.21 -2.49 2.31
N VAL A 323 6.68 -1.28 2.06
CA VAL A 323 5.28 -1.14 1.62
C VAL A 323 5.11 -1.66 0.20
N SER A 324 6.03 -1.35 -0.71
CA SER A 324 5.96 -1.83 -2.11
C SER A 324 5.88 -3.36 -2.19
N MET A 325 6.62 -4.06 -1.33
CA MET A 325 6.57 -5.52 -1.20
C MET A 325 5.21 -6.00 -0.71
N THR A 326 4.71 -5.45 0.41
CA THR A 326 3.39 -5.82 0.96
C THR A 326 2.23 -5.56 -0.01
N MET A 327 2.28 -4.45 -0.74
CA MET A 327 1.28 -4.07 -1.74
C MET A 327 1.25 -5.04 -2.92
N TYR A 328 2.42 -5.36 -3.50
CA TYR A 328 2.46 -6.26 -4.65
C TYR A 328 2.00 -7.66 -4.26
N ARG A 329 2.41 -8.15 -3.09
CA ARG A 329 1.94 -9.41 -2.53
C ARG A 329 0.41 -9.40 -2.38
N TRP A 330 -0.16 -8.39 -1.71
CA TRP A 330 -1.60 -8.23 -1.57
C TRP A 330 -2.35 -8.26 -2.91
N ILE A 331 -1.87 -7.51 -3.91
CA ILE A 331 -2.47 -7.50 -5.25
C ILE A 331 -2.35 -8.86 -5.93
N SER A 332 -1.19 -9.52 -5.85
CA SER A 332 -0.98 -10.84 -6.42
C SER A 332 -2.00 -11.85 -5.89
N TYR A 333 -2.12 -11.94 -4.57
CA TYR A 333 -3.11 -12.81 -3.92
C TYR A 333 -4.55 -12.44 -4.30
N MET A 334 -4.90 -11.14 -4.34
CA MET A 334 -6.21 -10.67 -4.79
C MET A 334 -6.54 -11.15 -6.21
N LEU A 335 -5.57 -11.20 -7.12
CA LEU A 335 -5.80 -11.66 -8.49
C LEU A 335 -5.87 -13.20 -8.60
N THR A 336 -5.13 -13.93 -7.77
CA THR A 336 -4.98 -15.40 -7.90
C THR A 336 -5.91 -16.23 -7.02
N ASN A 337 -6.32 -15.72 -5.86
CA ASN A 337 -7.11 -16.43 -4.86
C ASN A 337 -8.55 -16.78 -5.28
N PRO A 338 -9.29 -15.94 -6.03
CA PRO A 338 -10.67 -16.24 -6.36
C PRO A 338 -10.85 -17.60 -7.05
N GLN A 339 -11.74 -18.42 -6.51
CA GLN A 339 -12.09 -19.74 -7.06
C GLN A 339 -13.56 -19.79 -7.51
N PRO A 340 -13.86 -20.29 -8.73
CA PRO A 340 -12.91 -20.69 -9.77
C PRO A 340 -12.12 -19.48 -10.30
N ARG A 341 -10.90 -19.74 -10.82
CA ARG A 341 -10.06 -18.68 -11.38
C ARG A 341 -10.80 -17.88 -12.45
N ARG A 342 -10.64 -16.56 -12.37
CA ARG A 342 -11.33 -15.59 -13.23
C ARG A 342 -10.37 -15.02 -14.26
N ARG A 343 -10.62 -15.35 -15.53
CA ARG A 343 -9.83 -14.85 -16.68
C ARG A 343 -9.69 -13.32 -16.70
N ALA A 344 -10.71 -12.58 -16.25
CA ALA A 344 -10.66 -11.12 -16.19
C ALA A 344 -9.60 -10.60 -15.22
N LEU A 345 -9.36 -11.32 -14.11
CA LEU A 345 -8.33 -10.99 -13.13
C LEU A 345 -6.94 -11.40 -13.61
N ASP A 346 -6.82 -12.57 -14.24
CA ASP A 346 -5.55 -13.04 -14.82
C ASP A 346 -4.98 -12.02 -15.84
N LYS A 347 -5.86 -11.33 -16.60
CA LYS A 347 -5.46 -10.26 -17.53
C LYS A 347 -4.83 -9.05 -16.85
N LEU A 348 -5.10 -8.82 -15.57
CA LEU A 348 -4.54 -7.71 -14.80
C LEU A 348 -3.15 -8.03 -14.25
N ALA A 349 -2.79 -9.30 -14.14
CA ALA A 349 -1.53 -9.71 -13.52
C ALA A 349 -0.28 -9.20 -14.26
N PRO A 350 -0.19 -9.25 -15.62
CA PRO A 350 0.93 -8.63 -16.32
C PRO A 350 1.05 -7.13 -16.07
N ILE A 351 -0.08 -6.42 -15.89
CA ILE A 351 -0.11 -4.98 -15.64
C ILE A 351 0.45 -4.68 -14.24
N ALA A 352 -0.03 -5.38 -13.21
CA ALA A 352 0.46 -5.23 -11.85
C ALA A 352 1.95 -5.62 -11.72
N ALA A 353 2.36 -6.72 -12.36
CA ALA A 353 3.76 -7.16 -12.39
C ALA A 353 4.67 -6.12 -13.06
N LYS A 354 4.22 -5.50 -14.16
CA LYS A 354 4.98 -4.42 -14.82
C LYS A 354 5.26 -3.27 -13.86
N ALA A 355 4.25 -2.77 -13.17
CA ALA A 355 4.40 -1.67 -12.21
C ALA A 355 5.38 -2.02 -11.07
N ALA A 356 5.32 -3.25 -10.56
CA ALA A 356 6.26 -3.73 -9.54
C ALA A 356 7.71 -3.79 -10.04
N LEU A 357 7.92 -4.24 -11.29
CA LEU A 357 9.25 -4.31 -11.90
C LEU A 357 9.81 -2.92 -12.26
N GLU A 358 8.98 -1.98 -12.73
CA GLU A 358 9.37 -0.58 -12.95
C GLU A 358 9.79 0.09 -11.63
N ARG A 359 9.07 -0.22 -10.55
CA ARG A 359 9.46 0.21 -9.21
C ARG A 359 10.79 -0.40 -8.78
N LEU A 360 11.01 -1.69 -9.04
CA LEU A 360 12.27 -2.36 -8.71
C LEU A 360 13.46 -1.73 -9.45
N TRP A 361 13.30 -1.37 -10.73
CA TRP A 361 14.29 -0.62 -11.51
C TRP A 361 14.76 0.65 -10.78
N LEU A 362 13.80 1.47 -10.32
CA LEU A 362 14.11 2.70 -9.60
C LEU A 362 14.85 2.45 -8.28
N GLU A 363 14.49 1.41 -7.55
CA GLU A 363 15.11 1.10 -6.26
C GLU A 363 16.53 0.54 -6.40
N ILE A 364 16.83 -0.21 -7.46
CA ILE A 364 18.19 -0.63 -7.80
C ILE A 364 19.07 0.59 -8.08
N ASP A 365 18.59 1.53 -8.89
CA ASP A 365 19.36 2.74 -9.23
C ASP A 365 19.58 3.61 -7.97
N ARG A 366 18.59 3.67 -7.06
CA ARG A 366 18.75 4.34 -5.75
C ARG A 366 19.73 3.64 -4.82
N GLU A 367 19.76 2.31 -4.80
CA GLU A 367 20.67 1.54 -3.96
C GLU A 367 22.11 1.64 -4.43
N LYS A 368 22.31 1.52 -5.74
CA LYS A 368 23.63 1.47 -6.36
C LYS A 368 24.28 2.85 -6.44
N ASP A 369 23.56 3.83 -6.97
CA ASP A 369 24.10 5.14 -7.36
C ASP A 369 23.43 6.31 -6.61
N GLY A 370 22.41 6.03 -5.77
CA GLY A 370 21.58 7.04 -5.12
C GLY A 370 21.66 7.08 -3.58
N PRO A 371 20.78 7.87 -2.93
CA PRO A 371 20.86 8.18 -1.50
C PRO A 371 20.20 7.09 -0.61
N MET A 372 20.47 5.80 -0.86
CA MET A 372 19.95 4.74 0.00
C MET A 372 20.79 4.61 1.28
N ALA A 373 20.14 4.61 2.44
CA ALA A 373 20.80 4.43 3.72
C ALA A 373 21.48 3.05 3.82
N ASN A 374 22.66 2.97 4.43
CA ASN A 374 23.46 1.74 4.46
C ASN A 374 22.72 0.55 5.09
N ASN A 375 21.89 0.78 6.12
CA ASN A 375 21.07 -0.24 6.77
C ASN A 375 19.86 -0.71 5.93
N ARG A 376 19.67 -0.15 4.74
CA ARG A 376 18.63 -0.53 3.78
C ARG A 376 19.19 -1.19 2.52
N ARG A 377 20.53 -1.30 2.38
CA ARG A 377 21.14 -2.07 1.29
C ARG A 377 20.77 -3.54 1.43
N GLY A 378 20.48 -4.20 0.30
CA GLY A 378 19.92 -5.55 0.23
C GLY A 378 18.40 -5.63 0.21
N PHE A 379 17.67 -4.56 0.59
CA PHE A 379 16.20 -4.58 0.54
C PHE A 379 15.67 -4.64 -0.90
N ALA A 380 16.38 -4.09 -1.89
CA ALA A 380 15.96 -4.20 -3.29
C ALA A 380 15.95 -5.66 -3.75
N ARG A 381 16.88 -6.48 -3.24
CA ARG A 381 16.89 -7.93 -3.47
C ARG A 381 15.71 -8.64 -2.77
N THR A 382 15.37 -8.28 -1.53
CA THR A 382 14.17 -8.80 -0.85
C THR A 382 12.91 -8.54 -1.68
N TYR A 383 12.79 -7.31 -2.19
CA TYR A 383 11.65 -6.94 -3.01
C TYR A 383 11.65 -7.71 -4.34
N ALA A 384 12.81 -7.87 -4.98
CA ALA A 384 12.94 -8.68 -6.19
C ALA A 384 12.50 -10.13 -5.96
N PHE A 385 12.96 -10.77 -4.87
CA PHE A 385 12.53 -12.13 -4.48
C PHE A 385 11.01 -12.27 -4.46
N ASP A 386 10.33 -11.37 -3.75
CA ASP A 386 8.87 -11.37 -3.64
C ASP A 386 8.19 -11.19 -5.00
N VAL A 387 8.70 -10.27 -5.82
CA VAL A 387 8.14 -9.99 -7.15
C VAL A 387 8.29 -11.21 -8.06
N LEU A 388 9.47 -11.81 -8.11
CA LEU A 388 9.75 -12.95 -9.00
C LEU A 388 8.93 -14.19 -8.63
N ASN A 389 8.81 -14.50 -7.34
CA ASN A 389 7.99 -15.63 -6.88
C ASN A 389 6.53 -15.50 -7.29
N ASN A 390 5.95 -14.31 -7.10
CA ASN A 390 4.56 -14.06 -7.45
C ASN A 390 4.33 -14.10 -8.97
N ILE A 391 5.26 -13.57 -9.78
CA ILE A 391 5.17 -13.70 -11.24
C ILE A 391 5.28 -15.17 -11.67
N SER A 392 6.22 -15.94 -11.09
CA SER A 392 6.38 -17.37 -11.36
C SER A 392 5.10 -18.13 -11.08
N ALA A 393 4.56 -17.99 -9.86
CA ALA A 393 3.33 -18.65 -9.45
C ALA A 393 2.17 -18.28 -10.39
N HIS A 394 2.00 -16.98 -10.67
CA HIS A 394 0.93 -16.54 -11.57
C HIS A 394 1.08 -17.13 -12.97
N TYR A 395 2.29 -17.15 -13.53
CA TYR A 395 2.54 -17.69 -14.87
C TYR A 395 2.19 -19.18 -14.96
N PHE A 396 2.62 -19.99 -14.00
CA PHE A 396 2.38 -21.44 -14.05
C PHE A 396 0.93 -21.81 -13.77
N ASP A 397 0.27 -21.08 -12.88
CA ASP A 397 -1.11 -21.34 -12.52
C ASP A 397 -2.12 -20.78 -13.55
N THR A 398 -1.70 -19.90 -14.46
CA THR A 398 -2.59 -19.32 -15.47
C THR A 398 -2.78 -20.30 -16.65
N PRO A 399 -3.99 -20.84 -16.87
CA PRO A 399 -4.22 -21.79 -17.96
C PRO A 399 -4.21 -21.12 -19.34
N ASP A 400 -4.70 -19.87 -19.42
CA ASP A 400 -4.81 -19.12 -20.67
C ASP A 400 -3.42 -18.83 -21.27
N THR A 401 -3.17 -19.39 -22.46
CA THR A 401 -1.91 -19.22 -23.19
C THR A 401 -1.67 -17.79 -23.64
N GLN A 402 -2.72 -17.03 -23.97
CA GLN A 402 -2.58 -15.64 -24.41
C GLN A 402 -2.10 -14.76 -23.26
N ILE A 403 -2.67 -14.95 -22.07
CA ILE A 403 -2.27 -14.19 -20.88
C ILE A 403 -0.83 -14.52 -20.47
N ARG A 404 -0.44 -15.80 -20.56
CA ARG A 404 0.96 -16.21 -20.36
C ARG A 404 1.90 -15.57 -21.38
N GLU A 405 1.51 -15.51 -22.65
CA GLU A 405 2.30 -14.80 -23.66
C GLU A 405 2.38 -13.29 -23.38
N ASP A 406 1.29 -12.66 -22.92
CA ASP A 406 1.27 -11.24 -22.55
C ASP A 406 2.19 -10.95 -21.35
N MET A 407 2.25 -11.85 -20.37
CA MET A 407 3.24 -11.80 -19.28
C MET A 407 4.68 -11.85 -19.82
N LEU A 408 4.97 -12.77 -20.74
CA LEU A 408 6.31 -12.89 -21.35
C LEU A 408 6.67 -11.65 -22.19
N ARG A 409 5.72 -11.10 -22.96
CA ARG A 409 5.90 -9.85 -23.71
C ARG A 409 6.18 -8.67 -22.79
N MET A 410 5.48 -8.59 -21.66
CA MET A 410 5.74 -7.58 -20.63
C MET A 410 7.17 -7.70 -20.08
N LEU A 411 7.63 -8.91 -19.74
CA LEU A 411 9.00 -9.14 -19.27
C LEU A 411 10.06 -8.74 -20.30
N LEU A 412 9.81 -8.98 -21.60
CA LEU A 412 10.68 -8.50 -22.68
C LEU A 412 10.70 -6.97 -22.74
N GLY A 413 9.53 -6.33 -22.62
CA GLY A 413 9.40 -4.87 -22.64
C GLY A 413 10.08 -4.15 -21.47
N ILE A 414 10.28 -4.83 -20.34
CA ILE A 414 10.98 -4.33 -19.14
C ILE A 414 12.48 -4.67 -19.14
N GLU A 415 12.97 -5.30 -20.21
CA GLU A 415 14.38 -5.73 -20.31
C GLU A 415 14.80 -6.65 -19.14
N ILE A 416 13.98 -7.66 -18.82
CA ILE A 416 14.12 -8.48 -17.61
C ILE A 416 15.53 -9.05 -17.35
N TYR A 417 16.30 -9.41 -18.38
CA TYR A 417 17.68 -9.87 -18.19
C TYR A 417 18.61 -8.77 -17.66
N SER A 418 18.45 -7.53 -18.13
CA SER A 418 19.20 -6.39 -17.61
C SER A 418 18.81 -6.12 -16.15
N LEU A 419 17.51 -6.14 -15.84
CA LEU A 419 16.98 -5.96 -14.48
C LEU A 419 17.54 -7.01 -13.50
N LEU A 420 17.35 -8.31 -13.80
CA LEU A 420 17.84 -9.41 -12.96
C LEU A 420 19.36 -9.37 -12.80
N GLY A 421 20.06 -9.03 -13.88
CA GLY A 421 21.51 -8.85 -13.87
C GLY A 421 21.98 -7.81 -12.87
N ARG A 422 21.26 -6.68 -12.80
CA ARG A 422 21.55 -5.62 -11.84
C ARG A 422 21.20 -6.00 -10.41
N VAL A 423 20.04 -6.63 -10.18
CA VAL A 423 19.68 -7.15 -8.84
C VAL A 423 20.75 -8.11 -8.34
N LEU A 424 21.17 -9.05 -9.17
CA LEU A 424 22.21 -10.01 -8.82
C LEU A 424 23.56 -9.32 -8.56
N ALA A 425 23.90 -8.30 -9.34
CA ALA A 425 25.13 -7.54 -9.17
C ALA A 425 25.17 -6.69 -7.88
N LEU A 426 24.03 -6.40 -7.24
CA LEU A 426 24.00 -5.68 -5.94
C LEU A 426 24.83 -6.40 -4.87
N VAL A 427 24.92 -7.73 -4.96
CA VAL A 427 25.72 -8.53 -4.04
C VAL A 427 27.18 -8.11 -3.98
N THR A 428 27.70 -7.46 -5.03
CA THR A 428 29.08 -6.95 -5.11
C THR A 428 29.31 -5.64 -4.34
N HIS A 429 28.24 -5.05 -3.78
CA HIS A 429 28.23 -3.74 -3.11
C HIS A 429 27.65 -3.78 -1.68
N GLU A 430 27.01 -4.87 -1.30
CA GLU A 430 26.34 -5.03 -0.02
C GLU A 430 27.30 -5.41 1.12
N SER A 431 26.95 -5.01 2.35
CA SER A 431 27.65 -5.42 3.57
C SER A 431 27.22 -6.83 4.01
N GLU A 432 28.03 -7.53 4.80
CA GLU A 432 27.71 -8.88 5.33
C GLU A 432 26.32 -8.97 5.99
N ASN A 433 25.89 -7.93 6.71
CA ASN A 433 24.57 -7.88 7.37
C ASN A 433 23.36 -7.88 6.41
N ALA A 434 23.56 -7.70 5.10
CA ALA A 434 22.48 -7.69 4.12
C ALA A 434 22.20 -9.09 3.51
N LEU A 435 22.99 -10.10 3.86
CA LEU A 435 23.00 -11.42 3.22
C LEU A 435 22.05 -12.46 3.84
N ASP A 436 21.32 -12.14 4.91
CA ASP A 436 20.47 -13.08 5.67
C ASP A 436 19.37 -13.77 4.84
N ILE A 437 19.04 -13.24 3.65
CA ILE A 437 18.00 -13.77 2.75
C ILE A 437 18.54 -14.20 1.38
N TRP A 438 19.86 -14.35 1.25
CA TRP A 438 20.50 -14.68 -0.02
C TRP A 438 19.96 -15.98 -0.64
N ASP A 439 19.89 -17.04 0.16
CA ASP A 439 19.43 -18.37 -0.29
C ASP A 439 18.00 -18.31 -0.84
N HIS A 440 17.10 -17.62 -0.14
CA HIS A 440 15.70 -17.42 -0.59
C HIS A 440 15.64 -16.72 -1.95
N PHE A 441 16.45 -15.68 -2.16
CA PHE A 441 16.53 -15.00 -3.45
C PHE A 441 17.05 -15.93 -4.55
N VAL A 442 18.10 -16.70 -4.27
CA VAL A 442 18.65 -17.68 -5.21
C VAL A 442 17.56 -18.69 -5.62
N ASP A 443 16.84 -19.26 -4.66
CA ASP A 443 15.74 -20.20 -4.93
C ASP A 443 14.65 -19.58 -5.81
N SER A 444 14.21 -18.34 -5.52
CA SER A 444 13.23 -17.64 -6.37
C SER A 444 13.71 -17.42 -7.81
N LEU A 445 15.00 -17.17 -7.99
CA LEU A 445 15.60 -17.00 -9.30
C LEU A 445 15.63 -18.31 -10.08
N GLN A 446 15.82 -19.45 -9.39
CA GLN A 446 15.74 -20.78 -10.00
C GLN A 446 14.33 -21.08 -10.50
N ASP A 447 13.30 -20.80 -9.70
CA ASP A 447 11.91 -20.96 -10.10
C ASP A 447 11.55 -20.04 -11.28
N PHE A 448 11.98 -18.78 -11.21
CA PHE A 448 11.76 -17.81 -12.27
C PHE A 448 12.50 -18.18 -13.57
N ALA A 449 13.63 -18.89 -13.49
CA ALA A 449 14.34 -19.39 -14.66
C ALA A 449 13.46 -20.30 -15.54
N ALA A 450 12.50 -21.03 -14.96
CA ALA A 450 11.56 -21.85 -15.70
C ALA A 450 10.59 -21.01 -16.56
N VAL A 451 10.20 -19.82 -16.08
CA VAL A 451 9.42 -18.83 -16.84
C VAL A 451 10.29 -18.23 -17.95
N LEU A 452 11.52 -17.83 -17.64
CA LEU A 452 12.43 -17.22 -18.62
C LEU A 452 12.79 -18.16 -19.79
N LYS A 453 12.85 -19.47 -19.55
CA LYS A 453 13.01 -20.48 -20.62
C LYS A 453 11.89 -20.43 -21.66
N GLN A 454 10.73 -19.84 -21.33
CA GLN A 454 9.60 -19.68 -22.25
C GLN A 454 9.69 -18.40 -23.09
N LEU A 455 10.52 -17.41 -22.72
CA LEU A 455 10.61 -16.13 -23.44
C LEU A 455 10.90 -16.30 -24.92
N MET A 456 11.78 -17.24 -25.27
CA MET A 456 12.15 -17.50 -26.66
C MET A 456 11.04 -18.14 -27.50
N LYS A 457 9.90 -18.50 -26.88
CA LYS A 457 8.70 -18.94 -27.60
C LYS A 457 7.85 -17.75 -28.07
N VAL A 458 8.11 -16.54 -27.55
CA VAL A 458 7.41 -15.32 -27.97
C VAL A 458 8.01 -14.81 -29.29
N PRO A 459 7.20 -14.54 -30.32
CA PRO A 459 7.70 -14.10 -31.63
C PRO A 459 8.56 -12.82 -31.60
N ALA A 460 8.31 -11.93 -30.64
CA ALA A 460 9.06 -10.68 -30.47
C ALA A 460 10.44 -10.87 -29.83
N ALA A 461 10.73 -12.04 -29.25
CA ALA A 461 11.98 -12.28 -28.54
C ALA A 461 13.17 -12.37 -29.51
N ARG A 462 14.19 -11.54 -29.27
CA ARG A 462 15.47 -11.60 -29.98
C ARG A 462 16.55 -12.14 -29.04
N PRO A 463 17.27 -13.21 -29.41
CA PRO A 463 18.23 -13.82 -28.51
C PRO A 463 19.52 -13.00 -28.34
N GLU A 464 19.91 -12.17 -29.32
CA GLU A 464 21.17 -11.42 -29.29
C GLU A 464 21.21 -10.34 -28.20
N PRO A 465 20.19 -9.46 -28.03
CA PRO A 465 20.17 -8.49 -26.94
C PRO A 465 20.16 -9.15 -25.56
N LEU A 466 19.37 -10.22 -25.40
CA LEU A 466 19.30 -10.97 -24.14
C LEU A 466 20.65 -11.64 -23.81
N LYS A 467 21.33 -12.21 -24.81
CA LYS A 467 22.65 -12.81 -24.64
C LYS A 467 23.72 -11.75 -24.33
N SER A 468 23.61 -10.55 -24.91
CA SER A 468 24.48 -9.42 -24.60
C SER A 468 24.38 -9.05 -23.12
N GLU A 469 23.17 -8.86 -22.59
CA GLU A 469 22.97 -8.57 -21.15
C GLU A 469 23.47 -9.72 -20.28
N TRP A 470 23.18 -10.97 -20.67
CA TRP A 470 23.68 -12.15 -19.97
C TRP A 470 25.20 -12.13 -19.81
N VAL A 471 25.94 -11.87 -20.88
CA VAL A 471 27.40 -11.86 -20.85
C VAL A 471 27.95 -10.73 -19.97
N LYS A 472 27.34 -9.54 -20.02
CA LYS A 472 27.80 -8.38 -19.23
C LYS A 472 27.86 -8.73 -17.75
N VAL A 473 26.80 -9.33 -17.24
CA VAL A 473 26.68 -9.75 -15.84
C VAL A 473 27.63 -10.90 -15.52
N SER A 474 27.72 -11.93 -16.38
CA SER A 474 28.68 -13.03 -16.19
C SER A 474 30.11 -12.53 -16.04
N ARG A 475 30.53 -11.59 -16.89
CA ARG A 475 31.86 -10.98 -16.82
C ARG A 475 32.07 -10.17 -15.55
N LEU A 476 31.06 -9.42 -15.10
CA LEU A 476 31.14 -8.66 -13.86
C LEU A 476 31.36 -9.60 -12.66
N LEU A 477 30.58 -10.68 -12.57
CA LEU A 477 30.71 -11.68 -11.51
C LEU A 477 32.06 -12.41 -11.58
N SER A 478 32.47 -12.88 -12.76
CA SER A 478 33.78 -13.51 -12.96
C SER A 478 34.93 -12.56 -12.60
N LEU A 479 34.84 -11.28 -12.99
CA LEU A 479 35.84 -10.29 -12.60
C LEU A 479 35.92 -10.19 -11.07
N ARG A 480 34.80 -10.09 -10.35
CA ARG A 480 34.81 -10.00 -8.88
C ARG A 480 35.26 -11.29 -8.19
N LEU A 481 35.00 -12.45 -8.80
CA LEU A 481 35.40 -13.76 -8.28
C LEU A 481 36.90 -14.04 -8.49
N ASP A 482 37.41 -13.72 -9.69
CA ASP A 482 38.76 -14.07 -10.15
C ASP A 482 39.80 -12.96 -9.93
N SER A 483 39.38 -11.70 -9.84
CA SER A 483 40.32 -10.57 -9.77
C SER A 483 40.80 -10.27 -8.35
N GLY A 484 42.03 -9.75 -8.26
CA GLY A 484 42.55 -9.09 -7.06
C GLY A 484 41.93 -7.71 -6.78
N ILE A 485 40.72 -7.43 -7.28
CA ILE A 485 39.97 -6.23 -6.90
C ILE A 485 39.28 -6.54 -5.56
N PRO A 486 39.58 -5.80 -4.48
CA PRO A 486 38.93 -6.01 -3.20
C PRO A 486 37.41 -5.92 -3.35
N CYS A 487 36.73 -6.98 -2.91
CA CYS A 487 35.28 -7.06 -2.83
C CYS A 487 34.94 -7.44 -1.39
N PRO A 488 34.09 -6.67 -0.69
CA PRO A 488 33.70 -7.01 0.69
C PRO A 488 32.85 -8.28 0.74
N THR A 489 32.23 -8.66 -0.38
CA THR A 489 31.38 -9.83 -0.51
C THR A 489 32.17 -11.14 -0.41
N PRO A 490 31.72 -12.12 0.40
CA PRO A 490 32.34 -13.44 0.45
C PRO A 490 32.38 -14.13 -0.92
N LYS A 491 33.48 -14.84 -1.21
CA LYS A 491 33.67 -15.53 -2.51
C LYS A 491 32.62 -16.62 -2.78
N TYR A 492 32.12 -17.28 -1.75
CA TYR A 492 31.11 -18.33 -1.91
C TYR A 492 29.79 -17.76 -2.45
N ILE A 493 29.39 -16.57 -1.99
CA ILE A 493 28.23 -15.83 -2.49
C ILE A 493 28.43 -15.44 -3.96
N LEU A 494 29.61 -14.95 -4.32
CA LEU A 494 29.93 -14.61 -5.72
C LEU A 494 29.92 -15.83 -6.65
N LYS A 495 30.38 -16.98 -6.14
CA LYS A 495 30.33 -18.26 -6.84
C LYS A 495 28.88 -18.69 -7.06
N GLU A 496 28.06 -18.66 -6.00
CA GLU A 496 26.65 -19.00 -6.08
C GLU A 496 25.89 -18.06 -7.03
N ALA A 497 26.13 -16.75 -6.94
CA ALA A 497 25.56 -15.78 -7.88
C ALA A 497 25.89 -16.14 -9.34
N THR A 498 27.13 -16.54 -9.60
CA THR A 498 27.57 -16.98 -10.93
C THR A 498 26.83 -18.25 -11.37
N GLU A 499 26.66 -19.21 -10.46
CA GLU A 499 25.92 -20.45 -10.70
C GLU A 499 24.44 -20.15 -11.00
N SER A 500 23.77 -19.33 -10.19
CA SER A 500 22.37 -18.94 -10.40
C SER A 500 22.18 -18.18 -11.73
N TRP A 501 23.12 -17.30 -12.10
CA TRP A 501 23.08 -16.59 -13.37
C TRP A 501 23.20 -17.52 -14.59
N ASN A 502 24.02 -18.56 -14.47
CA ASN A 502 24.18 -19.57 -15.51
C ASN A 502 22.88 -20.37 -15.74
N LEU A 503 22.02 -20.52 -14.74
CA LEU A 503 20.71 -21.19 -14.88
C LEU A 503 19.76 -20.44 -15.84
N LEU A 504 19.95 -19.12 -15.99
CA LEU A 504 19.17 -18.29 -16.90
C LEU A 504 19.61 -18.43 -18.37
N LEU A 505 20.73 -19.12 -18.64
CA LEU A 505 21.23 -19.33 -19.99
C LEU A 505 20.47 -20.46 -20.69
N THR A 506 19.60 -20.12 -21.64
CA THR A 506 18.92 -21.12 -22.47
C THR A 506 19.80 -21.62 -23.62
N LYS A 507 19.48 -22.79 -24.18
CA LYS A 507 20.19 -23.34 -25.36
C LYS A 507 20.17 -22.39 -26.56
N GLN A 508 19.10 -21.63 -26.73
CA GLN A 508 18.97 -20.65 -27.83
C GLN A 508 19.86 -19.43 -27.58
N LEU A 509 19.86 -18.90 -26.35
CA LEU A 509 20.75 -17.79 -25.96
C LEU A 509 22.23 -18.19 -26.06
N ALA A 510 22.58 -19.42 -25.68
CA ALA A 510 23.95 -19.92 -25.79
C ALA A 510 24.47 -19.96 -27.24
N LYS A 511 23.59 -20.12 -28.24
CA LYS A 511 23.93 -20.15 -29.67
C LYS A 511 24.00 -18.76 -30.31
N ALA A 512 23.47 -17.73 -29.65
CA ALA A 512 23.42 -16.38 -30.23
C ALA A 512 24.81 -15.75 -30.26
N SER A 513 25.17 -15.13 -31.37
CA SER A 513 26.41 -14.36 -31.49
C SER A 513 26.22 -12.95 -30.94
N VAL A 514 27.12 -12.50 -30.07
CA VAL A 514 27.12 -11.11 -29.58
C VAL A 514 28.39 -10.42 -30.05
N THR A 515 28.17 -9.30 -30.72
CA THR A 515 29.23 -8.38 -31.17
C THR A 515 29.22 -7.16 -30.26
N TYR A 516 30.40 -6.80 -29.74
CA TYR A 516 30.62 -5.67 -28.86
C TYR A 516 31.32 -4.55 -29.61
N VAL A 517 31.09 -3.30 -29.16
CA VAL A 517 31.82 -2.14 -29.66
C VAL A 517 32.71 -1.57 -28.56
N CYS A 518 34.00 -1.40 -28.84
CA CYS A 518 34.96 -0.79 -27.91
C CYS A 518 34.65 0.71 -27.73
N SER A 519 34.57 1.17 -26.48
CA SER A 519 34.27 2.56 -26.11
C SER A 519 35.44 3.53 -26.35
N SER A 520 36.66 3.02 -26.62
CA SER A 520 37.79 3.87 -27.01
C SER A 520 37.68 4.26 -28.49
N PRO A 521 37.58 5.56 -28.82
CA PRO A 521 37.44 6.03 -30.20
C PRO A 521 38.70 5.81 -31.05
N ARG A 522 39.82 5.45 -30.43
CA ARG A 522 41.10 5.14 -31.09
C ARG A 522 41.35 3.64 -31.27
N CYS A 523 40.33 2.82 -31.04
CA CYS A 523 40.45 1.37 -31.20
C CYS A 523 40.56 1.00 -32.69
N ALA A 524 41.62 0.27 -33.06
CA ALA A 524 41.84 -0.18 -34.44
C ALA A 524 40.84 -1.26 -34.87
N ASP A 525 40.38 -2.09 -33.93
CA ASP A 525 39.26 -3.01 -34.12
C ASP A 525 38.14 -2.66 -33.13
N PRO A 526 37.24 -1.75 -33.50
CA PRO A 526 36.19 -1.32 -32.60
C PRO A 526 35.12 -2.40 -32.41
N SER A 527 35.04 -3.44 -33.26
CA SER A 527 33.93 -4.40 -33.25
C SER A 527 34.41 -5.85 -33.07
N PHE A 528 34.13 -6.44 -31.92
CA PHE A 528 34.69 -7.75 -31.57
C PHE A 528 33.65 -8.70 -30.98
N THR A 529 33.87 -10.00 -31.12
CA THR A 529 33.07 -11.03 -30.42
C THR A 529 33.81 -11.45 -29.14
N LEU A 530 33.12 -12.03 -28.15
CA LEU A 530 33.80 -12.60 -26.96
C LEU A 530 34.87 -13.64 -27.30
N SER A 531 34.64 -14.38 -28.39
CA SER A 531 35.55 -15.36 -28.96
C SER A 531 36.79 -14.73 -29.61
N SER A 532 36.76 -13.42 -29.89
CA SER A 532 37.89 -12.72 -30.48
C SER A 532 39.04 -12.61 -29.46
N PRO A 533 40.27 -12.98 -29.82
CA PRO A 533 41.40 -13.00 -28.90
C PRO A 533 41.84 -11.62 -28.40
N GLU A 534 41.44 -10.52 -29.05
CA GLU A 534 42.16 -9.24 -28.97
C GLU A 534 41.45 -8.09 -28.22
N ALA A 535 40.27 -8.29 -27.61
CA ALA A 535 39.55 -7.20 -26.91
C ALA A 535 38.61 -7.66 -25.76
N LYS A 536 38.91 -7.40 -24.47
CA LYS A 536 38.25 -8.15 -23.36
C LYS A 536 37.89 -7.46 -22.04
N PHE A 537 38.11 -6.15 -21.82
CA PHE A 537 37.94 -5.56 -20.48
C PHE A 537 36.64 -4.74 -20.33
N ALA A 538 35.92 -4.89 -19.22
CA ALA A 538 34.79 -4.03 -18.86
C ALA A 538 35.25 -2.93 -17.89
N CYS A 539 34.61 -1.77 -17.92
CA CYS A 539 34.86 -0.71 -16.94
C CYS A 539 34.67 -1.23 -15.51
N GLY A 540 35.72 -1.20 -14.69
CA GLY A 540 35.67 -1.64 -13.29
C GLY A 540 34.75 -0.79 -12.39
N GLY A 541 34.37 0.42 -12.83
CA GLY A 541 33.42 1.28 -12.15
C GLY A 541 31.97 0.97 -12.51
N CYS A 542 31.59 1.10 -13.79
CA CYS A 542 30.19 0.97 -14.21
C CYS A 542 29.80 -0.39 -14.78
N GLY A 543 30.75 -1.22 -15.20
CA GLY A 543 30.51 -2.51 -15.86
C GLY A 543 29.90 -2.43 -17.27
N ILE A 544 29.59 -1.22 -17.77
CA ILE A 544 28.83 -0.99 -19.01
C ILE A 544 29.74 -0.78 -20.23
N ALA A 545 30.84 -0.03 -20.07
CA ALA A 545 31.76 0.26 -21.15
C ALA A 545 32.73 -0.90 -21.39
N HIS A 546 32.93 -1.25 -22.66
CA HIS A 546 33.85 -2.30 -23.08
C HIS A 546 35.09 -1.69 -23.72
N TYR A 547 36.26 -2.22 -23.35
CA TYR A 547 37.56 -1.77 -23.82
C TYR A 547 38.32 -2.95 -24.42
N CYS A 548 39.02 -2.69 -25.52
CA CYS A 548 39.85 -3.70 -26.15
C CYS A 548 41.09 -4.09 -25.31
N SER A 549 41.55 -3.25 -24.40
CA SER A 549 42.68 -3.59 -23.53
C SER A 549 42.60 -2.87 -22.19
N GLN A 550 43.34 -3.37 -21.21
CA GLN A 550 43.49 -2.70 -19.91
C GLN A 550 44.14 -1.31 -20.06
N ARG A 551 44.95 -1.10 -21.11
CA ARG A 551 45.49 0.23 -21.46
C ARG A 551 44.37 1.19 -21.90
N CYS A 552 43.41 0.71 -22.70
CA CYS A 552 42.28 1.52 -23.14
C CYS A 552 41.30 1.86 -22.03
N GLN A 553 41.24 1.04 -20.97
CA GLN A 553 40.43 1.32 -19.77
C GLN A 553 41.06 2.38 -18.85
N ARG A 554 42.38 2.54 -18.88
CA ARG A 554 43.13 3.48 -18.03
C ARG A 554 43.31 4.88 -18.64
N MET A 555 42.89 5.06 -19.90
CA MET A 555 42.76 6.36 -20.56
C MET A 555 41.39 6.94 -20.25
#